data_AF-A0A4U7D6X8-F1
#
_entry.id   AF-A0A4U7D6X8-F1
#
_cell.length_a   1.000
_cell.length_b   1.000
_cell.length_c   1.000
_cell.angle_alpha   90.00
_cell.angle_beta   90.00
_cell.angle_gamma   90.00
#
_symmetry.space_group_name_H-M   'P 1'
#
loop_
_entity.id
_entity.type
_entity.pdbx_description
1 polymer ?
#
loop_
_entity_poly.entity_id
_entity_poly.type
_entity_poly.pdbx_seq_one_letter_code
_entity_poly.pdbx_strand_id
1 'polypeptide(L)' 'MTLTEEDLNELDHQILDVLADGRATPTLVKKLLEKQGTDVSRQYVNRRMKRLSEHDHIQNLLDTGVYEQRADPRKT' A
#
# COMPACT_ATOMS: atom_id res chain seq x y z
N MET A 1 -14.63 9.82 1.47
CA MET A 1 -14.54 9.49 2.91
C MET A 1 -13.20 8.85 3.15
N THR A 2 -12.45 9.26 4.15
CA THR A 2 -11.15 8.65 4.49
C THR A 2 -11.37 7.21 4.97
N LEU A 3 -10.52 6.27 4.55
CA LEU A 3 -10.62 4.89 5.05
C LEU A 3 -10.19 4.82 6.52
N THR A 4 -10.90 4.04 7.32
CA THR A 4 -10.49 3.66 8.69
C THR A 4 -9.93 2.23 8.70
N GLU A 5 -9.42 1.78 9.85
CA GLU A 5 -8.92 0.41 10.04
C GLU A 5 -9.92 -0.67 9.60
N GLU A 6 -11.21 -0.48 9.90
CA GLU A 6 -12.29 -1.44 9.57
C GLU A 6 -12.52 -1.59 8.05
N ASP A 7 -12.12 -0.58 7.27
CA ASP A 7 -12.22 -0.59 5.80
C ASP A 7 -11.06 -1.32 5.10
N LEU A 8 -10.04 -1.72 5.86
CA LEU A 8 -8.81 -2.33 5.35
C LEU A 8 -8.94 -3.84 5.29
N ASN A 9 -8.39 -4.43 4.24
CA ASN A 9 -8.20 -5.88 4.19
C ASN A 9 -6.77 -6.26 4.55
N GLU A 10 -6.52 -7.57 4.67
CA GLU A 10 -5.19 -8.11 4.98
C GLU A 10 -4.09 -7.58 4.05
N LEU A 11 -4.38 -7.48 2.75
CA LEU A 11 -3.42 -6.97 1.78
C LEU A 11 -3.12 -5.47 1.98
N ASP A 12 -4.08 -4.64 2.40
CA ASP A 12 -3.82 -3.24 2.73
C ASP A 12 -2.87 -3.14 3.92
N HIS A 13 -3.07 -3.96 4.95
CA HIS A 13 -2.19 -3.98 6.13
C HIS A 13 -0.76 -4.32 5.72
N GLN A 14 -0.60 -5.37 4.92
CA GLN A 14 0.70 -5.78 4.39
C GLN A 14 1.36 -4.71 3.52
N ILE A 15 0.59 -3.99 2.68
CA ILE A 15 1.11 -2.88 1.88
C ILE A 15 1.57 -1.73 2.79
N LEU A 16 0.78 -1.38 3.81
CA LEU A 16 1.10 -0.32 4.76
C LEU A 16 2.32 -0.67 5.61
N ASP A 17 2.52 -1.95 5.97
CA ASP A 17 3.75 -2.41 6.64
C ASP A 17 4.97 -2.21 5.75
N VAL A 18 4.89 -2.58 4.46
CA VAL A 18 5.98 -2.34 3.51
C VAL A 18 6.29 -0.85 3.37
N LEU A 19 5.27 0.02 3.34
CA LEU A 19 5.45 1.47 3.19
C LEU A 19 5.84 2.17 4.50
N ALA A 20 5.63 1.55 5.66
CA ALA A 20 6.13 2.04 6.94
C ALA A 20 7.66 1.93 7.02
N ASP A 21 8.25 0.95 6.31
CA ASP A 21 9.70 0.76 6.21
C ASP A 21 10.37 1.68 5.16
N GLY A 22 9.58 2.37 4.33
CA GLY A 22 10.08 3.34 3.37
C GLY A 22 9.30 3.37 2.06
N ARG A 23 9.96 3.85 1.01
CA ARG A 23 9.33 4.08 -0.30
C ARG A 23 9.33 2.81 -1.14
N ALA A 24 8.22 2.56 -1.84
CA ALA A 24 8.12 1.38 -2.69
C ALA A 24 7.29 1.61 -3.96
N THR A 25 7.62 0.88 -5.02
CA THR A 25 6.75 0.75 -6.21
C THR A 25 5.81 -0.44 -6.03
N PRO A 26 4.67 -0.53 -6.76
CA PRO A 26 3.81 -1.71 -6.72
C PRO A 26 4.53 -3.02 -7.04
N THR A 27 5.54 -2.96 -7.91
CA THR A 27 6.39 -4.10 -8.24
C THR A 27 7.28 -4.51 -7.06
N LEU A 28 7.85 -3.55 -6.33
CA LEU A 28 8.66 -3.84 -5.15
C LEU A 28 7.81 -4.42 -4.03
N VAL A 29 6.66 -3.82 -3.74
CA VAL A 29 5.71 -4.32 -2.73
C VAL A 29 5.37 -5.78 -3.01
N LYS A 30 4.93 -6.09 -4.24
CA LYS A 30 4.61 -7.47 -4.65
C LYS A 30 5.77 -8.43 -4.37
N LYS A 31 7.02 -8.07 -4.75
CA LYS A 31 8.20 -8.93 -4.51
C LYS A 31 8.49 -9.15 -3.02
N LEU A 32 8.28 -8.14 -2.18
CA LEU A 32 8.48 -8.25 -0.73
C LEU A 32 7.43 -9.16 -0.11
N LEU A 33 6.16 -9.02 -0.52
CA LEU A 33 5.07 -9.89 -0.08
C LEU A 33 5.28 -11.34 -0.52
N GLU A 34 5.72 -11.58 -1.76
CA GLU A 34 6.07 -12.92 -2.24
C GLU A 34 7.21 -13.55 -1.42
N LYS A 35 8.23 -12.76 -1.06
CA LYS A 35 9.32 -13.20 -0.19
C LYS A 35 8.83 -13.55 1.22
N GLN A 36 7.74 -12.95 1.68
CA GLN A 36 7.07 -13.22 2.96
C GLN A 36 6.04 -14.36 2.87
N GLY A 37 5.85 -14.97 1.69
CA GLY A 37 4.94 -16.10 1.49
C GLY A 37 3.53 -15.72 1.03
N THR A 38 3.28 -14.45 0.70
CA THR A 38 2.01 -13.98 0.16
C THR A 38 2.01 -14.08 -1.37
N ASP A 39 1.23 -15.00 -1.92
CA ASP A 39 1.00 -15.08 -3.37
C ASP A 39 -0.06 -14.06 -3.81
N VAL A 40 0.37 -13.04 -4.56
CA VAL A 40 -0.51 -11.96 -5.00
C VAL A 40 -0.11 -11.42 -6.38
N SER A 41 -1.11 -11.11 -7.18
CA SER A 41 -0.88 -10.47 -8.48
C SER A 41 -0.46 -9.01 -8.31
N ARG A 42 0.47 -8.55 -9.17
CA ARG A 42 0.85 -7.13 -9.25
C ARG A 42 -0.36 -6.22 -9.52
N GLN A 43 -1.33 -6.70 -10.29
CA GLN A 43 -2.55 -5.94 -10.59
C GLN A 43 -3.39 -5.71 -9.33
N TYR A 44 -3.49 -6.70 -8.44
CA TYR A 44 -4.23 -6.54 -7.21
C TYR A 44 -3.52 -5.58 -6.25
N VAL A 45 -2.20 -5.72 -6.09
CA VAL A 45 -1.37 -4.76 -5.33
C VAL A 45 -1.58 -3.34 -5.84
N ASN A 46 -1.48 -3.13 -7.16
CA ASN A 46 -1.67 -1.81 -7.75
C ASN A 46 -3.09 -1.24 -7.49
N ARG A 47 -4.13 -2.08 -7.55
CA ARG A 47 -5.50 -1.66 -7.22
C ARG A 47 -5.63 -1.22 -5.76
N ARG A 48 -5.01 -1.94 -4.82
CA ARG A 48 -5.03 -1.57 -3.39
C ARG A 48 -4.25 -0.30 -3.11
N MET A 49 -3.05 -0.16 -3.68
CA MET A 49 -2.24 1.05 -3.55
C MET A 49 -2.96 2.28 -4.13
N LYS A 50 -3.62 2.15 -5.29
CA LYS A 50 -4.44 3.24 -5.84
C LYS A 50 -5.57 3.64 -4.89
N ARG A 51 -6.32 2.66 -4.35
CA ARG A 51 -7.36 2.93 -3.35
C ARG A 51 -6.78 3.68 -2.15
N LEU A 52 -5.69 3.20 -1.55
CA LEU A 52 -5.04 3.89 -0.43
C LEU A 52 -4.63 5.33 -0.79
N SER A 53 -4.17 5.54 -2.03
CA SER A 53 -3.78 6.87 -2.52
C SER A 53 -4.97 7.80 -2.77
N GLU A 54 -6.08 7.28 -3.30
CA GLU A 54 -7.35 8.01 -3.51
C GLU A 54 -7.98 8.49 -2.19
N HIS A 55 -7.59 7.86 -1.08
CA HIS A 55 -8.03 8.18 0.28
C HIS A 55 -6.92 8.82 1.13
N ASP A 56 -5.88 9.39 0.49
CA ASP A 56 -4.81 10.19 1.10
C ASP A 56 -3.88 9.47 2.09
N HIS A 57 -3.91 8.13 2.13
CA HIS A 57 -3.06 7.33 3.03
C HIS A 57 -1.64 7.15 2.51
N ILE A 58 -1.49 7.09 1.19
CA ILE A 58 -0.19 6.99 0.51
C ILE A 58 -0.15 7.99 -0.66
N GLN A 59 1.04 8.37 -1.10
CA GLN A 59 1.20 9.29 -2.22
C GLN A 59 2.18 8.73 -3.26
N ASN A 60 1.81 8.82 -4.53
CA ASN A 60 2.74 8.65 -5.65
C ASN A 60 3.63 9.89 -5.81
N LEU A 61 4.93 9.73 -5.63
CA LEU A 61 5.90 10.81 -5.72
C LEU A 61 6.11 11.23 -7.17
N LEU A 62 5.74 12.48 -7.48
CA LEU A 62 5.97 13.11 -8.78
C LEU A 62 5.47 12.24 -9.95
N ASP A 63 4.39 11.49 -9.73
CA ASP A 63 3.79 10.55 -10.70
C ASP A 63 4.75 9.45 -11.22
N THR A 64 5.83 9.16 -10.49
CA THR A 64 6.87 8.19 -10.90
C THR A 64 6.49 6.72 -10.68
N GLY A 65 5.44 6.46 -9.90
CA GLY A 65 5.05 5.14 -9.43
C GLY A 65 5.77 4.69 -8.15
N VAL A 66 6.59 5.56 -7.55
CA VAL A 66 7.18 5.36 -6.21
C VAL A 66 6.23 5.95 -5.18
N TYR A 67 5.75 5.13 -4.26
CA TYR A 67 4.82 5.53 -3.22
C TYR A 67 5.52 5.71 -1.88
N GLU A 68 5.03 6.66 -1.09
CA GLU A 68 5.36 6.84 0.32
C GLU A 68 4.09 6.92 1.17
N GLN A 69 4.19 6.50 2.44
CA GLN A 69 3.08 6.64 3.39
C GLN A 69 2.92 8.10 3.83
N ARG A 70 1.67 8.57 3.90
CA ARG A 70 1.31 9.90 4.41
C ARG A 70 0.56 9.84 5.73
N ALA A 71 -0.42 8.95 5.80
CA ALA A 71 -1.24 8.73 6.97
C ALA A 71 -1.46 7.22 7.14
N ASP A 72 -1.53 6.78 8.39
CA ASP A 72 -1.77 5.38 8.71
C ASP A 72 -3.20 5.19 9.24
N PRO A 73 -4.12 4.63 8.44
CA PRO A 73 -5.52 4.40 8.85
C PRO A 73 -5.67 3.41 10.00
N ARG A 74 -4.60 2.69 10.37
CA ARG A 74 -4.55 1.74 11.50
C ARG A 74 -4.26 2.43 12.84
N LYS A 75 -4.10 3.76 12.85
CA LYS A 75 -3.74 4.57 14.04
C LYS A 75 -4.74 5.70 14.33
N THR A 76 -5.89 5.68 13.66
CA THR A 76 -6.92 6.73 13.72
C THR A 76 -8.17 6.24 14.40
#